data_AF-A0A4Q3F786-F1
#
_entry.id   AF-A0A4Q3F786-F1
#
_cell.length_a   1.000
_cell.length_b   1.000
_cell.length_c   1.000
_cell.angle_alpha   90.00
_cell.angle_beta   90.00
_cell.angle_gamma   90.00
#
_symmetry.space_group_name_H-M   'P 1'
#
loop_
_entity.id
_entity.type
_entity.pdbx_description
1 polymer ?
#
loop_
_entity_poly.entity_id
_entity_poly.type
_entity_poly.pdbx_seq_one_letter_code
_entity_poly.pdbx_strand_id
1 'polypeptide(L)'
;MKKLLFIILLSTGLIAQAQQKPNLSKGFWVIESNTASPKNQTVKFYNTNQQLLYQESYNLKILNCSKKRIRKILDGALTTVLNTNYTSKNSLLTNLIR
;
A
#
# COMPACT_ATOMS: atom_id res chain seq x y z
N MET A 1 -43.77 19.21 -52.15
CA MET A 1 -42.53 19.67 -51.50
C MET A 1 -42.42 19.03 -50.12
N LYS A 2 -41.71 17.91 -49.98
CA LYS A 2 -41.52 17.24 -48.69
C LYS A 2 -40.07 17.43 -48.26
N LYS A 3 -39.84 18.28 -47.25
CA LYS A 3 -38.51 18.53 -46.68
C LYS A 3 -38.22 17.39 -45.68
N LEU A 4 -37.24 16.55 -46.00
CA LEU A 4 -36.71 15.54 -45.07
C LEU A 4 -35.81 16.25 -44.05
N LEU A 5 -36.24 16.24 -42.78
CA LEU A 5 -35.44 16.71 -41.65
C LEU A 5 -34.47 15.60 -41.24
N PHE A 6 -33.17 15.83 -41.42
CA PHE A 6 -32.11 15.00 -40.85
C PHE A 6 -31.90 15.38 -39.38
N ILE A 7 -32.22 14.48 -38.46
CA ILE A 7 -31.91 14.62 -37.03
C ILE A 7 -30.53 13.99 -36.81
N ILE A 8 -29.51 14.81 -36.57
CA ILE A 8 -28.17 14.36 -36.19
C ILE A 8 -28.18 14.12 -34.68
N LEU A 9 -28.21 12.85 -34.28
CA LEU A 9 -28.10 12.43 -32.89
C LEU A 9 -26.61 12.47 -32.48
N LEU A 10 -26.20 13.56 -31.82
CA LEU A 10 -24.86 13.69 -31.23
C LEU A 10 -24.79 12.84 -29.94
N SER A 11 -24.36 11.60 -30.06
CA SER A 11 -24.04 10.75 -28.91
C SER A 11 -22.69 11.14 -28.32
N THR A 12 -22.68 12.00 -27.31
CA THR A 12 -21.51 12.25 -26.47
C THR A 12 -21.26 11.02 -25.59
N GLY A 13 -20.42 10.10 -26.07
CA GLY A 13 -19.94 8.98 -25.27
C GLY A 13 -19.11 9.49 -24.09
N LEU A 14 -19.64 9.35 -22.88
CA LEU A 14 -18.86 9.50 -21.65
C LEU A 14 -17.91 8.29 -21.59
N ILE A 15 -16.63 8.51 -21.90
CA ILE A 15 -15.59 7.52 -21.67
C ILE A 15 -15.41 7.43 -20.15
N ALA A 16 -16.12 6.50 -19.51
CA ALA A 16 -15.93 6.17 -18.12
C ALA A 16 -14.53 5.55 -17.95
N GLN A 17 -13.56 6.35 -17.54
CA GLN A 17 -12.26 5.84 -17.11
C GLN A 17 -12.47 5.09 -15.78
N ALA A 18 -12.48 3.75 -15.84
CA ALA A 18 -12.47 2.93 -14.65
C ALA A 18 -11.19 3.24 -13.86
N GLN A 19 -11.33 3.88 -12.70
CA GLN A 19 -10.21 4.08 -11.77
C GLN A 19 -9.67 2.70 -11.40
N GLN A 20 -8.45 2.38 -11.86
CA GLN A 20 -7.76 1.17 -11.42
C GLN A 20 -7.61 1.26 -9.91
N LYS A 21 -8.36 0.43 -9.17
CA LYS A 21 -8.14 0.30 -7.73
C LYS A 21 -6.68 -0.07 -7.54
N PRO A 22 -5.90 0.67 -6.74
CA PRO A 22 -4.55 0.28 -6.44
C PRO A 22 -4.61 -1.14 -5.88
N ASN A 23 -3.86 -2.04 -6.50
CA ASN A 23 -3.70 -3.39 -5.99
C ASN A 23 -3.08 -3.24 -4.59
N LEU A 24 -3.91 -3.42 -3.56
CA LEU A 24 -3.50 -3.29 -2.17
C LEU A 24 -2.43 -4.36 -1.93
N SER A 25 -1.18 -3.93 -2.03
CA SER A 25 -0.03 -4.77 -1.70
C SER A 25 -0.28 -5.29 -0.29
N LYS A 26 -0.19 -6.61 -0.13
CA LYS A 26 -0.41 -7.28 1.15
C LYS A 26 0.94 -7.52 1.82
N GLY A 27 0.91 -7.62 3.14
CA GLY A 27 2.08 -7.86 3.95
C GLY A 27 1.70 -8.10 5.40
N PHE A 28 2.69 -8.18 6.26
CA PHE A 28 2.50 -8.34 7.69
C PHE A 28 3.65 -7.68 8.45
N TRP A 29 3.41 -7.40 9.73
CA TRP A 29 4.42 -6.87 10.64
C TRP A 29 4.64 -7.83 11.79
N VAL A 30 5.84 -7.81 12.35
CA VAL A 30 6.24 -8.60 13.52
C VAL A 30 6.95 -7.68 14.51
N ILE A 31 6.76 -7.93 15.80
CA ILE A 31 7.53 -7.28 16.86
C ILE A 31 8.34 -8.36 17.56
N GLU A 32 9.65 -8.22 17.51
CA GLU A 32 10.59 -9.07 18.24
C GLU A 32 11.08 -8.32 19.47
N SER A 33 11.29 -9.03 20.57
CA SER A 33 11.88 -8.47 21.78
C SER A 33 12.63 -9.55 22.55
N ASN A 34 13.71 -9.18 23.22
CA ASN A 34 14.43 -10.10 24.10
C ASN A 34 13.66 -10.27 25.43
N THR A 35 13.51 -11.50 25.92
CA THR A 35 12.87 -11.80 27.21
C THR A 35 13.58 -11.14 28.39
N ALA A 36 14.91 -11.03 28.34
CA ALA A 36 15.72 -10.32 29.32
C ALA A 36 15.62 -8.79 29.20
N SER A 37 15.11 -8.27 28.07
CA SER A 37 15.03 -6.83 27.80
C SER A 37 13.78 -6.49 26.97
N PRO A 38 12.57 -6.67 27.53
CA PRO A 38 11.32 -6.54 26.77
C PRO A 38 11.05 -5.13 26.26
N LYS A 39 11.73 -4.12 26.79
CA LYS A 39 11.68 -2.73 26.29
C LYS A 39 12.43 -2.55 24.98
N ASN A 40 13.44 -3.38 24.70
CA ASN A 40 14.20 -3.33 23.46
C ASN A 40 13.50 -4.21 22.45
N GLN A 41 12.73 -3.57 21.58
CA GLN A 41 11.93 -4.24 20.57
C GLN A 41 12.40 -3.86 19.17
N THR A 42 12.19 -4.76 18.21
CA THR A 42 12.41 -4.50 16.79
C THR A 42 11.11 -4.75 16.05
N VAL A 43 10.63 -3.72 15.37
CA VAL A 43 9.45 -3.83 14.50
C VAL A 43 9.95 -4.14 13.09
N LYS A 44 9.45 -5.22 12.50
CA LYS A 44 9.81 -5.66 11.15
C LYS A 44 8.57 -5.72 10.27
N PHE A 45 8.70 -5.27 9.03
CA PHE A 45 7.64 -5.27 8.04
C PHE A 45 8.03 -6.15 6.86
N TYR A 46 7.13 -7.04 6.47
CA TYR A 46 7.34 -8.02 5.41
C TYR A 46 6.26 -7.90 4.34
N ASN A 47 6.62 -8.27 3.10
CA ASN A 47 5.61 -8.52 2.07
C ASN A 47 5.04 -9.95 2.17
N THR A 48 4.09 -10.28 1.29
CA THR A 48 3.50 -11.64 1.22
C THR A 48 4.51 -12.75 0.96
N ASN A 49 5.65 -12.44 0.35
CA ASN A 49 6.71 -13.39 0.02
C ASN A 49 7.71 -13.54 1.18
N GLN A 50 7.38 -13.04 2.38
CA GLN A 50 8.24 -13.04 3.56
C GLN A 50 9.55 -12.27 3.38
N GLN A 51 9.63 -11.37 2.40
CA GLN A 51 10.79 -10.53 2.19
C GLN A 51 10.71 -9.33 3.14
N LEU A 52 11.78 -9.09 3.90
CA LEU A 52 11.88 -7.94 4.79
C LEU A 52 11.94 -6.66 3.96
N LEU A 53 10.99 -5.75 4.21
CA LEU A 53 10.89 -4.46 3.53
C LEU A 53 11.48 -3.33 4.37
N TYR A 54 11.29 -3.38 5.69
CA TYR A 54 11.77 -2.36 6.61
C TYR A 54 11.88 -2.95 8.02
N GLN A 55 12.83 -2.44 8.80
CA GLN A 55 12.98 -2.76 10.22
C GLN A 55 13.40 -1.53 11.01
N GLU A 56 12.92 -1.43 12.25
CA GLU A 56 13.25 -0.33 13.14
C GLU A 56 13.35 -0.81 14.59
N SER A 57 14.37 -0.33 15.30
CA SER A 57 14.53 -0.57 16.72
C SER A 57 13.74 0.45 17.54
N TYR A 58 12.96 -0.04 18.51
CA TYR A 58 12.12 0.76 19.39
C TYR A 58 12.43 0.42 20.85
N ASN A 59 12.85 1.42 21.63
CA ASN A 59 13.29 1.24 23.02
C ASN A 59 12.60 2.16 24.03
N LEU A 60 11.64 2.98 23.58
CA LEU A 60 10.99 3.97 24.45
C LEU A 60 9.99 3.33 25.41
N LYS A 61 9.17 2.40 24.92
CA LYS A 61 8.10 1.71 25.67
C LYS A 61 7.90 0.30 25.12
N ILE A 62 7.10 -0.50 25.80
CA ILE A 62 6.65 -1.78 25.26
C ILE A 62 5.43 -1.53 24.35
N LEU A 63 5.56 -1.87 23.07
CA LEU A 63 4.49 -1.89 22.10
C LEU A 63 3.53 -3.03 22.44
N ASN A 64 2.36 -2.66 22.95
CA ASN A 64 1.33 -3.63 23.30
C ASN A 64 0.38 -3.85 22.11
N CYS A 65 0.58 -4.94 21.38
CA CYS A 65 -0.22 -5.34 20.23
C CYS A 65 -1.68 -5.70 20.57
N SER A 66 -2.02 -5.91 21.85
CA SER A 66 -3.43 -6.11 22.26
C SER A 66 -4.24 -4.81 22.15
N LYS A 67 -3.58 -3.65 22.17
CA LYS A 67 -4.23 -2.35 22.01
C LYS A 67 -4.55 -2.08 20.53
N LYS A 68 -5.84 -1.86 20.23
CA LYS A 68 -6.33 -1.52 18.87
C LYS A 68 -5.61 -0.32 18.25
N ARG A 69 -5.27 0.70 19.05
CA ARG A 69 -4.52 1.88 18.60
C ARG A 69 -3.14 1.50 18.05
N ILE A 70 -2.43 0.61 18.72
CA ILE A 70 -1.08 0.18 18.29
C ILE A 70 -1.17 -0.61 16.99
N ARG A 71 -2.11 -1.55 16.87
CA ARG A 71 -2.35 -2.28 15.61
C ARG A 71 -2.63 -1.34 14.44
N LYS A 72 -3.54 -0.37 14.62
CA LYS A 72 -3.83 0.63 13.57
C LYS A 72 -2.61 1.42 13.12
N ILE A 73 -1.73 1.80 14.05
CA ILE A 73 -0.49 2.52 13.72
C ILE A 73 0.43 1.61 12.90
N LEU A 74 0.60 0.36 13.31
CA LEU A 74 1.43 -0.61 12.60
C LEU A 74 0.86 -0.98 11.23
N ASP A 75 -0.46 -1.11 11.10
CA ASP A 75 -1.15 -1.35 9.82
C ASP A 75 -0.98 -0.16 8.86
N GLY A 76 -1.05 1.07 9.40
CA GLY A 76 -0.76 2.29 8.64
C GLY A 76 0.69 2.33 8.18
N ALA A 77 1.64 2.04 9.08
CA ALA A 77 3.07 1.98 8.75
C ALA A 77 3.36 0.91 7.69
N LEU A 78 2.75 -0.29 7.81
CA LEU A 78 2.86 -1.36 6.84
C LEU A 78 2.36 -0.90 5.45
N THR A 79 1.23 -0.22 5.41
CA THR A 79 0.67 0.32 4.15
C THR A 79 1.64 1.31 3.50
N THR A 80 2.24 2.21 4.28
CA THR A 80 3.25 3.15 3.79
C THR A 80 4.47 2.41 3.24
N VAL A 81 5.02 1.45 3.98
CA VAL A 81 6.20 0.66 3.56
C VAL A 81 5.93 -0.09 2.26
N LEU A 82 4.75 -0.71 2.14
CA LEU A 82 4.35 -1.45 0.93
C LEU A 82 4.21 -0.54 -0.29
N ASN A 83 3.57 0.63 -0.13
CA ASN A 83 3.38 1.58 -1.23
C ASN A 83 4.69 2.22 -1.70
N THR A 84 5.61 2.52 -0.78
CA THR A 84 6.94 3.04 -1.12
C THR A 84 7.76 2.01 -1.90
N ASN A 85 7.78 0.74 -1.45
CA ASN A 85 8.49 -0.33 -2.13
C ASN A 85 7.90 -0.63 -3.52
N TYR A 86 6.57 -0.62 -3.65
CA TYR A 86 5.88 -0.78 -4.94
C TYR A 86 6.28 0.30 -5.94
N THR A 87 6.25 1.56 -5.51
CA THR A 87 6.67 2.72 -6.33
C THR A 87 8.13 2.58 -6.78
N SER A 88 9.02 2.23 -5.86
CA SER A 88 10.44 2.03 -6.17
C SER A 88 10.64 0.92 -7.21
N LYS A 89 10.04 -0.27 -7.01
CA LYS A 89 10.17 -1.38 -7.95
C LYS A 89 9.64 -1.02 -9.35
N ASN A 90 8.50 -0.35 -9.44
CA ASN A 90 7.95 0.06 -10.73
C ASN A 90 8.81 1.11 -11.44
N SER A 91 9.38 2.08 -10.72
CA SER A 91 10.29 3.07 -11.30
C SER A 91 11.55 2.43 -11.91
N LEU A 92 12.08 1.38 -11.28
CA LEU A 92 13.20 0.62 -11.81
C LEU A 92 12.81 -0.13 -13.09
N LEU A 93 11.64 -0.78 -13.11
CA LEU A 93 11.15 -1.48 -14.30
C LEU A 93 10.87 -0.53 -15.47
N THR A 94 10.33 0.67 -15.23
CA THR A 94 10.08 1.66 -16.29
C THR A 94 11.37 2.21 -16.89
N ASN A 95 12.47 2.25 -16.13
CA ASN A 95 13.76 2.73 -16.60
C ASN A 95 14.56 1.66 -17.37
N LEU A 96 14.21 0.38 -17.21
CA LEU A 96 14.86 -0.74 -17.92
C LEU A 96 14.26 -1.02 -19.31
N ILE A 97 13.06 -0.48 -19.60
CA ILE A 97 12.32 -0.71 -20.86
C ILE A 97 12.49 0.48 -21.82
N ARG A 98 13.27 1.50 -21.46
CA ARG A 98 13.53 2.71 -22.24
C ARG A 98 14.95 2.72 -22.77
#